data_AF-A0A963UBQ7-F1
#
_entry.id   AF-A0A963UBQ7-F1
#
_cell.length_a   1.000
_cell.length_b   1.000
_cell.length_c   1.000
_cell.angle_alpha   90.00
_cell.angle_beta   90.00
_cell.angle_gamma   90.00
#
_symmetry.space_group_name_H-M   'P 1'
#
loop_
_entity.id
_entity.type
_entity.pdbx_description
1 polymer ?
#
loop_
_entity_poly.entity_id
_entity_poly.type
_entity_poly.pdbx_seq_one_letter_code
_entity_poly.pdbx_strand_id
1 'polypeptide(L)' 'VRSANCLKPYNVVYICDLIQKTEAEMLRTPKVGRKALNEIKEVLSGMGLHLGMDVEDWPPENIEDLAKRFEDQF' A
#
# COMPACT_ATOMS: atom_id res chain seq x y z
N VAL A 1 -15.82 5.90 -3.06
CA VAL A 1 -16.58 5.06 -2.10
C VAL A 1 -16.40 3.54 -2.29
N ARG A 2 -15.92 2.99 -3.42
CA ARG A 2 -15.70 1.52 -3.57
C ARG A 2 -14.25 1.03 -3.43
N SER A 3 -13.25 1.89 -3.62
CA SER A 3 -11.83 1.49 -3.54
C SER A 3 -11.38 1.26 -2.09
N ALA A 4 -11.76 2.15 -1.16
CA ALA A 4 -11.39 2.07 0.26
C ALA A 4 -11.97 0.83 0.98
N ASN A 5 -13.16 0.36 0.60
CA ASN A 5 -13.80 -0.81 1.24
C ASN A 5 -13.23 -2.16 0.75
N CYS A 6 -12.39 -2.16 -0.30
CA CYS A 6 -11.77 -3.40 -0.78
C CYS A 6 -10.48 -3.77 -0.02
N LEU A 7 -9.87 -2.80 0.66
CA LEU A 7 -8.55 -2.90 1.30
C LEU A 7 -8.61 -3.06 2.83
N LYS A 8 -9.74 -2.69 3.46
CA LYS A 8 -10.00 -2.91 4.90
C LYS A 8 -9.74 -4.34 5.40
N PRO A 9 -10.08 -5.41 4.66
CA PRO A 9 -9.85 -6.79 5.13
C PRO A 9 -8.39 -7.26 5.03
N TYR A 10 -7.52 -6.55 4.30
CA TYR A 10 -6.15 -6.96 4.02
C TYR A 10 -5.10 -6.10 4.72
N ASN A 11 -5.53 -5.16 5.57
CA ASN A 11 -4.66 -4.27 6.36
C ASN A 11 -3.64 -3.45 5.57
N VAL A 12 -3.76 -3.37 4.24
CA VAL A 12 -2.93 -2.49 3.40
C VAL A 12 -3.55 -1.10 3.42
N VAL A 13 -3.25 -0.37 4.50
CA VAL A 13 -3.69 1.03 4.72
C VAL A 13 -2.65 2.01 4.19
N TYR A 14 -1.37 1.59 4.16
CA TYR A 14 -0.25 2.44 3.81
C TYR A 14 0.52 1.93 2.59
N ILE A 15 1.15 2.87 1.87
CA ILE A 15 2.04 2.54 0.76
C ILE A 15 3.23 1.69 1.24
N CYS A 16 3.68 1.87 2.49
CA CYS A 16 4.76 1.09 3.09
C CYS A 16 4.42 -0.40 3.23
N ASP A 17 3.17 -0.74 3.54
CA ASP A 17 2.70 -2.14 3.56
C ASP A 17 2.63 -2.72 2.14
N LEU A 18 2.30 -1.87 1.16
CA LEU A 18 2.17 -2.26 -0.24
C LEU A 18 3.53 -2.54 -0.89
N ILE A 19 4.53 -1.68 -0.67
CA ILE A 19 5.86 -1.83 -1.28
C ILE A 19 6.66 -3.00 -0.70
N GLN A 20 6.37 -3.42 0.54
CA GLN A 20 6.97 -4.63 1.13
C GLN A 20 6.41 -5.93 0.54
N LYS A 21 5.27 -5.88 -0.16
CA LYS A 21 4.71 -7.04 -0.85
C LYS A 21 5.39 -7.26 -2.19
N THR A 22 5.66 -8.53 -2.47
CA THR A 22 6.20 -8.94 -3.77
C THR A 22 5.09 -9.00 -4.81
N GLU A 23 5.45 -8.87 -6.10
CA GLU A 23 4.49 -9.01 -7.21
C GLU A 23 3.75 -10.35 -7.17
N ALA A 24 4.44 -11.41 -6.77
CA ALA A 24 3.86 -12.75 -6.64
C ALA A 24 2.77 -12.81 -5.57
N GLU A 25 2.96 -12.13 -4.43
CA GLU A 25 1.95 -12.03 -3.38
C GLU A 25 0.77 -11.16 -3.79
N MET A 26 1.05 -10.07 -4.52
CA MET A 26 0.01 -9.22 -5.08
C MET A 26 -0.88 -9.99 -6.06
N LEU A 27 -0.30 -10.78 -6.97
CA LEU A 27 -1.05 -11.62 -7.90
C LEU A 27 -1.83 -12.78 -7.23
N ARG A 28 -1.43 -13.20 -6.02
CA ARG A 28 -2.21 -14.16 -5.22
C ARG A 28 -3.44 -13.53 -4.59
N THR A 29 -3.48 -12.22 -4.48
CA THR A 29 -4.64 -11.51 -3.95
C THR A 29 -5.76 -11.54 -5.00
N PRO A 30 -6.93 -12.14 -4.71
CA PRO A 30 -7.99 -12.36 -5.71
C PRO A 30 -8.51 -11.06 -6.36
N LYS A 31 -8.30 -9.92 -5.70
CA LYS A 31 -8.72 -8.59 -6.16
C LYS A 31 -7.68 -7.87 -7.00
N VAL A 32 -6.43 -8.35 -7.05
CA VAL A 32 -5.33 -7.71 -7.77
C VAL A 32 -4.98 -8.57 -8.98
N GLY A 33 -5.61 -8.22 -10.11
CA GLY A 33 -5.24 -8.78 -11.42
C GLY A 33 -4.00 -8.08 -12.00
N ARG A 34 -3.48 -8.61 -13.12
CA ARG A 34 -2.30 -8.06 -13.83
C ARG A 34 -2.45 -6.57 -14.18
N LYS A 35 -3.66 -6.15 -14.56
CA LYS A 35 -3.97 -4.74 -14.85
C LYS A 35 -3.83 -3.85 -13.61
N ALA A 36 -4.43 -4.26 -12.49
CA ALA A 36 -4.33 -3.54 -11.23
C ALA A 36 -2.88 -3.51 -10.70
N LEU A 37 -2.12 -4.60 -10.90
CA LEU A 37 -0.68 -4.63 -10.55
C LEU A 37 0.12 -3.59 -11.34
N ASN A 38 -0.11 -3.46 -12.65
CA ASN A 38 0.56 -2.45 -13.45
C ASN A 38 0.18 -1.02 -13.03
N GLU A 39 -1.10 -0.76 -12.75
CA GLU A 39 -1.54 0.54 -12.23
C GLU A 39 -0.84 0.87 -10.91
N ILE A 40 -0.73 -0.09 -9.98
CA ILE A 40 0.02 0.08 -8.73
C ILE A 40 1.49 0.39 -9.01
N LYS A 41 2.13 -0.34 -9.93
CA LYS A 41 3.55 -0.12 -10.29
C LYS A 41 3.78 1.25 -10.93
N GLU A 42 2.88 1.73 -11.77
CA GLU A 42 2.97 3.06 -12.37
C GLU A 42 2.89 4.16 -11.30
N VAL A 43 1.95 4.03 -10.35
CA VAL A 43 1.83 4.97 -9.23
C VAL A 43 3.10 4.96 -8.36
N LEU A 44 3.60 3.77 -8.01
CA LEU A 44 4.84 3.63 -7.23
C LEU A 44 6.04 4.21 -7.98
N SER A 45 6.16 3.93 -9.28
CA SER A 45 7.23 4.47 -10.12
C SER A 45 7.18 6.00 -10.21
N GLY A 46 5.99 6.61 -10.20
CA GLY A 46 5.83 8.06 -10.14
C GLY A 46 6.37 8.69 -8.85
N MET A 47 6.45 7.91 -7.77
CA MET A 47 7.00 8.30 -6.47
C MET A 47 8.44 7.83 -6.28
N GLY A 48 9.04 7.14 -7.26
CA GLY A 48 10.38 6.56 -7.16
C GLY A 48 10.46 5.29 -6.31
N LEU A 49 9.32 4.63 -6.06
CA LEU A 49 9.19 3.43 -5.24
C LEU A 49 9.00 2.19 -6.13
N HIS A 50 9.30 1.00 -5.60
CA HIS A 50 9.05 -0.28 -6.26
C HIS A 50 8.47 -1.33 -5.29
N LEU A 51 7.87 -2.38 -5.84
CA LEU A 51 7.42 -3.53 -5.05
C LEU A 51 8.62 -4.37 -4.60
N GLY A 52 8.51 -5.05 -3.47
CA GLY A 52 9.60 -5.77 -2.82
C GLY A 52 10.68 -4.88 -2.20
N MET A 53 10.37 -3.63 -1.83
CA MET A 53 11.25 -2.80 -1.01
C MET A 53 11.16 -3.23 0.45
N ASP A 54 12.30 -3.33 1.11
CA ASP A 54 12.34 -3.46 2.56
C ASP A 54 12.28 -2.07 3.18
N VAL A 55 11.41 -1.89 4.17
CA VAL A 55 11.27 -0.63 4.92
C VAL A 55 11.70 -0.92 6.34
N GLU A 56 12.92 -0.52 6.70
CA GLU A 56 13.40 -0.59 8.07
C GLU A 56 12.52 0.27 8.99
N ASP A 57 12.27 -0.23 10.21
CA ASP A 57 11.46 0.43 11.25
C ASP A 57 9.98 0.67 10.91
N TRP A 58 9.42 -0.11 9.98
CA TRP A 58 7.98 -0.19 9.73
C TRP A 58 7.35 -1.45 10.37
N PRO A 59 6.19 -1.36 11.04
CA PRO A 59 5.39 -0.18 11.34
C PRO A 59 5.95 0.64 12.52
N PRO A 60 6.13 1.97 12.41
CA PRO A 60 6.50 2.79 13.56
C PRO A 60 5.39 2.77 14.62
N GLU A 61 5.77 2.79 15.90
CA GLU A 61 4.85 2.71 17.05
C GLU A 61 3.76 3.80 17.03
N ASN A 62 4.02 4.94 16.36
CA ASN A 62 3.11 6.09 16.28
C ASN A 62 2.32 6.18 14.96
N ILE A 63 2.09 5.07 14.26
CA ILE A 63 1.35 5.05 12.99
C ILE A 63 -0.04 5.68 13.11
N GLU A 64 -0.75 5.44 14.23
CA GLU A 64 -2.09 5.98 14.44
C GLU A 64 -2.07 7.50 14.58
N ASP A 65 -1.10 8.05 15.32
CA ASP A 65 -0.93 9.49 15.50
C ASP A 65 -0.49 10.18 14.19
N LEU A 66 0.38 9.54 13.41
CA LEU A 66 0.80 10.03 12.10
C LEU A 66 -0.38 10.07 11.12
N ALA A 67 -1.17 9.00 11.05
CA ALA A 67 -2.35 8.95 10.20
C ALA A 67 -3.37 10.02 10.59
N LYS A 68 -3.61 10.21 11.89
CA LYS A 68 -4.51 11.27 12.40
C LYS A 68 -4.04 12.66 11.98
N ARG A 69 -2.73 12.93 12.05
CA ARG A 69 -2.13 14.21 11.65
C ARG A 69 -2.31 14.51 10.16
N PHE A 70 -2.26 13.49 9.31
CA PHE A 70 -2.46 13.66 7.87
C PHE A 70 -3.94 13.68 7.48
N GLU A 71 -4.82 12.96 8.20
CA GLU A 71 -6.27 13.05 8.00
C GLU A 71 -6.81 14.43 8.39
N ASP A 72 -6.30 15.05 9.46
CA ASP A 72 -6.70 16.40 9.88
C ASP A 72 -6.22 17.52 8.92
N GLN A 73 -5.33 17.21 7.97
CA GLN A 73 -4.79 18.18 7.01
C GLN A 73 -5.57 18.26 5.68
N PHE A 74 -6.65 17.46 5.51
CA PHE A 74 -7.51 17.45 4.32
C PHE A 74 -8.97 17.75 4.62
#